data_AF-X1SDM1-F1
#
_entry.id   AF-X1SDM1-F1
#
_cell.length_a   1.000
_cell.length_b   1.000
_cell.length_c   1.000
_cell.angle_alpha   90.00
_cell.angle_beta   90.00
_cell.angle_gamma   90.00
#
_symmetry.space_group_name_H-M   'P 1'
#
loop_
_entity.id
_entity.type
_entity.pdbx_description
1 polymer ?
#
loop_
_entity_poly.entity_id
_entity_poly.type
_entity_poly.pdbx_seq_one_letter_code
_entity_poly.pdbx_strand_id
1 'polypeptide(L)' 'GATGKFILFGWIRNDDWELDAGKPAYQSPDTFGAVTTDIPDGSGEQVQKVGIALTDHIAHFNPIYTTFEIA' A
#
# COMPACT_ATOMS: atom_id res chain seq x y z
N GLY A 1 -16.31 11.68 -0.03
CA GLY A 1 -14.84 11.63 0.03
C GLY A 1 -14.43 11.38 1.46
N ALA A 2 -13.39 10.58 1.69
CA ALA A 2 -12.84 10.40 3.04
C ALA A 2 -12.33 11.73 3.60
N THR A 3 -12.44 11.94 4.91
CA THR A 3 -11.95 13.14 5.62
C THR A 3 -10.90 12.74 6.65
N GLY A 4 -9.85 13.53 6.81
CA GLY A 4 -8.77 13.24 7.75
C GLY A 4 -7.41 13.82 7.36
N LYS A 5 -6.38 13.42 8.09
CA LYS A 5 -4.99 13.67 7.71
C LYS A 5 -4.56 12.60 6.73
N PHE A 6 -4.07 13.01 5.57
CA PHE A 6 -3.55 12.11 4.56
C PHE A 6 -2.04 12.27 4.48
N ILE A 7 -1.35 11.15 4.43
CA ILE A 7 0.08 11.17 4.11
C ILE A 7 0.22 11.33 2.59
N LEU A 8 1.07 12.27 2.17
CA LEU A 8 1.42 12.48 0.76
C LEU A 8 2.81 11.91 0.43
N PHE A 9 3.70 11.88 1.43
CA PHE A 9 5.06 11.38 1.34
C PHE A 9 5.60 11.17 2.77
N GLY A 10 6.41 10.14 2.99
CA GLY A 10 7.10 9.91 4.27
C GLY A 10 7.05 8.46 4.72
N TRP A 11 7.02 8.23 6.03
CA TRP A 11 6.96 6.88 6.60
C TRP A 11 5.61 6.60 7.21
N ILE A 12 5.11 5.39 6.99
CA ILE A 12 3.92 4.87 7.65
C ILE A 12 4.36 3.69 8.50
N ARG A 13 3.83 3.62 9.71
CA ARG A 13 3.98 2.49 10.61
C ARG A 13 2.60 1.94 10.98
N ASN A 14 2.46 0.63 10.92
CA ASN A 14 1.34 -0.07 11.51
C ASN A 14 1.85 -1.42 12.05
N ASP A 15 1.67 -1.64 13.35
CA ASP A 15 2.15 -2.84 14.05
C ASP A 15 1.30 -4.08 13.74
N ASP A 16 0.13 -3.91 13.11
CA ASP A 16 -0.73 -5.00 12.66
C ASP A 16 -0.38 -5.50 11.23
N TRP A 17 0.57 -4.86 10.54
CA TRP A 17 1.01 -5.30 9.22
C TRP A 17 2.06 -6.42 9.30
N GLU A 18 2.09 -7.28 8.29
CA GLU A 18 3.11 -8.31 8.08
C GLU A 18 3.73 -8.16 6.69
N LEU A 19 4.44 -7.04 6.44
CA LEU A 19 5.04 -6.75 5.14
C LEU A 19 6.34 -7.51 4.90
N ASP A 20 6.60 -7.87 3.65
CA ASP A 20 7.91 -8.37 3.23
C ASP A 20 8.92 -7.22 3.03
N ALA A 21 9.87 -7.10 3.95
CA ALA A 21 10.92 -6.07 3.88
C ALA A 21 11.68 -6.08 2.53
N GLY A 22 11.85 -4.89 1.95
CA GLY A 22 12.49 -4.69 0.65
C GLY A 22 11.59 -4.88 -0.58
N LYS A 23 10.33 -5.33 -0.39
CA LYS A 23 9.36 -5.47 -1.49
C LYS A 23 8.60 -4.17 -1.76
N PRO A 24 8.07 -3.98 -2.99
CA PRO A 24 7.11 -2.93 -3.27
C PRO A 24 5.91 -3.02 -2.31
N ALA A 25 5.46 -1.88 -1.80
CA ALA A 25 4.21 -1.80 -1.05
C ALA A 25 3.07 -1.36 -1.98
N TYR A 26 1.98 -2.09 -1.97
CA TYR A 26 0.75 -1.85 -2.71
C TYR A 26 -0.38 -1.43 -1.76
N GLN A 27 -1.38 -0.72 -2.28
CA GLN A 27 -2.63 -0.55 -1.56
C GLN A 27 -3.27 -1.93 -1.32
N SER A 28 -3.70 -2.21 -0.09
CA SER A 28 -4.42 -3.45 0.22
C SER A 28 -5.80 -3.46 -0.47
N PRO A 29 -6.17 -4.55 -1.17
CA PRO A 29 -7.51 -4.72 -1.71
C PRO A 29 -8.52 -5.09 -0.60
N ASP A 30 -8.06 -5.74 0.47
CA ASP A 30 -8.92 -6.28 1.53
C ASP A 30 -9.20 -5.31 2.67
N THR A 31 -8.24 -4.43 3.00
CA THR A 31 -8.33 -3.56 4.18
C THR A 31 -8.12 -2.09 3.81
N PHE A 32 -9.15 -1.26 4.05
CA PHE A 32 -9.10 0.16 3.76
C PHE A 32 -7.99 0.88 4.53
N GLY A 33 -7.14 1.60 3.79
CA GLY A 33 -6.02 2.35 4.37
C GLY A 33 -4.83 1.50 4.79
N ALA A 34 -4.88 0.18 4.57
CA ALA A 34 -3.74 -0.70 4.76
C ALA A 34 -2.89 -0.80 3.49
N VAL A 35 -1.67 -1.29 3.66
CA VAL A 35 -0.76 -1.65 2.57
C VAL A 35 -0.40 -3.12 2.68
N THR A 36 -0.03 -3.71 1.55
CA THR A 36 0.44 -5.09 1.45
C THR A 36 1.67 -5.17 0.56
N THR A 37 2.47 -6.23 0.68
CA THR A 37 3.53 -6.57 -0.26
C THR A 37 3.09 -7.59 -1.32
N ASP A 38 1.90 -8.16 -1.15
CA ASP A 38 1.25 -8.99 -2.17
C ASP A 38 0.68 -8.10 -3.27
N ILE A 39 0.93 -8.46 -4.52
CA ILE A 39 0.35 -7.75 -5.65
C ILE A 39 -1.12 -8.15 -5.71
N PRO A 40 -2.08 -7.20 -5.63
CA PRO A 40 -3.49 -7.51 -5.87
C PRO A 40 -3.61 -8.17 -7.23
N ASP A 41 -4.32 -9.29 -7.33
CA ASP A 41 -4.45 -10.11 -8.54
C ASP A 41 -5.90 -10.52 -8.88
N GLY A 42 -6.88 -10.08 -8.07
CA GLY A 42 -8.30 -10.36 -8.27
C GLY A 42 -8.96 -9.45 -9.32
N SER A 43 -9.96 -9.98 -10.03
CA SER A 43 -10.74 -9.20 -11.00
C SER A 43 -11.47 -8.04 -10.32
N GLY A 44 -11.35 -6.84 -10.90
CA GLY A 44 -11.85 -5.58 -10.35
C GLY A 44 -10.95 -4.94 -9.28
N GLU A 45 -9.85 -5.59 -8.87
CA GLU A 45 -8.90 -4.98 -7.94
C GLU A 45 -8.04 -3.92 -8.61
N GLN A 46 -7.66 -2.92 -7.81
CA GLN A 46 -6.76 -1.86 -8.23
C GLN A 46 -5.35 -2.13 -7.75
N VAL A 47 -4.41 -2.20 -8.68
CA VAL A 47 -2.98 -2.27 -8.40
C VAL A 47 -2.42 -0.86 -8.39
N GLN A 48 -2.18 -0.32 -7.19
CA GLN A 48 -1.42 0.91 -6.99
C GLN A 48 -0.21 0.64 -6.10
N LYS A 49 0.98 0.90 -6.63
CA LYS A 49 2.20 0.92 -5.82
C LYS A 49 2.26 2.23 -5.03
N VAL A 50 2.27 2.11 -3.71
CA VAL A 50 2.28 3.26 -2.78
C VAL A 50 3.65 3.51 -2.14
N GLY A 51 4.59 2.57 -2.28
CA GLY A 51 5.93 2.73 -1.72
C GLY A 51 6.80 1.48 -1.72
N ILE A 52 7.62 1.35 -0.69
CA ILE A 52 8.48 0.19 -0.40
C ILE A 52 8.38 -0.17 1.09
N ALA A 53 8.30 -1.47 1.40
CA ALA A 53 8.38 -1.97 2.76
C ALA A 53 9.83 -1.89 3.26
N LEU A 54 10.05 -1.24 4.40
CA LEU A 54 11.36 -1.15 5.06
C LEU A 54 11.52 -2.22 6.14
N THR A 55 10.43 -2.55 6.83
CA THR A 55 10.29 -3.67 7.77
C THR A 55 8.92 -4.32 7.58
N ASP A 56 8.61 -5.34 8.37
CA ASP A 56 7.27 -5.90 8.59
C ASP A 56 6.18 -4.86 8.89
N HIS A 57 6.52 -3.83 9.67
CA HIS A 57 5.57 -2.85 10.20
C HIS A 57 5.76 -1.44 9.64
N ILE A 58 6.82 -1.18 8.86
CA ILE A 58 7.16 0.17 8.38
C ILE A 58 7.31 0.17 6.87
N ALA A 59 6.61 1.08 6.21
CA ALA A 59 6.77 1.37 4.78
C ALA A 59 7.18 2.82 4.55
N HIS A 60 8.03 3.06 3.55
CA HIS A 60 8.26 4.40 3.02
C HIS A 60 7.24 4.68 1.93
N PHE A 61 6.28 5.55 2.24
CA PHE A 61 5.22 6.00 1.37
C PHE A 61 5.74 7.08 0.41
N ASN A 62 5.71 6.73 -0.87
CA ASN A 62 6.06 7.60 -1.99
C ASN A 62 5.25 7.12 -3.19
N PRO A 63 3.95 7.49 -3.26
CA PRO A 63 3.01 6.86 -4.14
C PRO A 63 3.28 7.24 -5.59
N ILE A 64 3.13 6.26 -6.48
CA ILE A 64 3.00 6.51 -7.90
C ILE A 64 1.50 6.59 -8.19
N TYR A 65 1.04 7.69 -8.78
CA TYR A 65 -0.39 7.91 -9.07
C TYR A 65 -0.91 7.13 -10.27
N THR A 66 -0.09 6.23 -10.82
CA THR A 66 -0.51 5.28 -11.84
C THR A 66 -1.16 4.09 -11.16
N THR A 67 -2.40 3.81 -11.55
CA THR A 67 -3.18 2.67 -11.07
C THR A 67 -3.62 1.84 -12.27
N PHE A 68 -3.60 0.53 -12.10
CA PHE A 68 -4.13 -0.43 -13.07
C PHE A 68 -5.30 -1.17 -12.43
N GLU A 69 -6.32 -1.47 -13.21
CA GLU A 69 -7.40 -2.38 -12.80
C GLU A 69 -7.19 -3.73 -13.47
N ILE A 70 -7.47 -4.81 -12.74
CA ILE A 70 -7.38 -6.17 -13.25
C ILE A 70 -8.69 -6.56 -13.90
N ALA A 71 -8.62 -7.01 -15.16
CA ALA A 71 -9.77 -7.48 -15.93
C ALA A 71 -10.28 -8.83 -15.41
#